data_AF-A0A3B8RZ65-F1
#
_entry.id   AF-A0A3B8RZ65-F1
#
_cell.length_a   1.000
_cell.length_b   1.000
_cell.length_c   1.000
_cell.angle_alpha   90.00
_cell.angle_beta   90.00
_cell.angle_gamma   90.00
#
_symmetry.space_group_name_H-M   'P 1'
#
loop_
_entity.id
_entity.type
_entity.pdbx_description
1 polymer ?
#
loop_
_entity_poly.entity_id
_entity_poly.type
_entity_poly.pdbx_seq_one_letter_code
_entity_poly.pdbx_strand_id
1 'polypeptide(L)'
;MISAYGTVDDAVKAMHLGAADFMTKPFSPDELRMRVKNIFEKISNSKKIETLVEQNKLLETELFEGFEEIIGKSSSMQKIFLLIDQISQKESTVLINGESGTGK
;
A
#
# COMPACT_ATOMS: atom_id res chain seq x y z
N MET A 1 17.80 20.08 9.51
CA MET A 1 18.28 21.22 10.33
C MET A 1 19.79 21.08 10.48
N ILE A 2 20.58 22.16 10.39
CA ILE A 2 22.05 22.09 10.47
C ILE A 2 22.48 22.88 11.73
N SER A 3 23.14 22.22 12.68
CA SER A 3 23.61 22.85 13.93
C SER A 3 25.14 22.79 14.06
N ALA A 4 25.73 23.79 14.70
CA ALA A 4 27.16 23.89 14.94
C ALA A 4 27.65 23.10 16.16
N TYR A 5 26.78 22.87 17.15
CA TYR A 5 27.05 22.12 18.38
C TYR A 5 25.80 21.30 18.74
N GLY A 6 25.43 20.37 17.87
CA GLY A 6 24.27 19.52 18.10
C GLY A 6 24.59 18.39 19.08
N THR A 7 23.87 18.32 20.19
CA THR A 7 23.88 17.13 21.04
C THR A 7 22.95 16.05 20.46
N VAL A 8 23.04 14.81 20.96
CA VAL A 8 22.09 13.74 20.58
C VAL A 8 20.65 14.16 20.92
N ASP A 9 20.44 14.88 22.01
CA ASP A 9 19.12 15.36 22.43
C ASP A 9 18.53 16.36 21.43
N ASP A 10 19.36 17.24 20.87
CA ASP A 10 18.93 18.17 19.82
C ASP A 10 18.54 17.43 18.53
N ALA A 11 19.27 16.37 18.19
CA ALA A 11 18.95 15.51 17.05
C ALA A 11 17.60 14.83 17.24
N VAL A 12 17.37 14.24 18.42
CA VAL A 12 16.11 13.57 18.75
C VAL A 12 14.94 14.55 18.73
N LYS A 13 15.13 15.76 19.29
CA LYS A 13 14.12 16.81 19.28
C LYS A 13 13.81 17.29 17.87
N ALA A 14 14.83 17.48 17.02
CA ALA A 14 14.61 17.86 15.62
C ALA A 14 13.82 16.80 14.85
N MET A 15 14.13 15.52 15.06
CA MET A 15 13.39 14.41 14.44
C MET A 15 11.93 14.35 14.92
N HIS A 16 11.68 14.55 16.22
CA HIS A 16 10.31 14.65 16.76
C HIS A 16 9.51 15.80 16.16
N LEU A 17 10.17 16.92 15.85
CA LEU A 17 9.56 18.08 15.20
C LEU A 17 9.39 17.89 13.67
N GLY A 18 9.70 16.72 13.13
CA GLY A 18 9.52 16.39 11.72
C GLY A 18 10.70 16.79 10.83
N ALA A 19 11.90 17.00 11.38
CA ALA A 19 13.09 17.17 10.55
C ALA A 19 13.35 15.88 9.75
N ALA A 20 13.55 16.03 8.44
CA ALA A 20 13.88 14.91 7.56
C ALA A 20 15.28 14.34 7.81
N ASP A 21 16.22 15.18 8.26
CA ASP A 21 17.56 14.77 8.68
C ASP A 21 18.21 15.83 9.60
N PHE A 22 19.21 15.40 10.37
CA PHE A 22 20.00 16.20 11.31
C PHE A 22 21.49 16.01 11.05
N MET A 23 22.23 17.11 10.99
CA MET A 23 23.67 17.08 10.74
C MET A 23 24.38 18.13 11.59
N THR A 24 25.49 17.71 12.20
CA THR A 24 26.36 18.55 13.02
C THR A 24 27.54 19.06 12.20
N LYS A 25 27.96 20.30 12.43
CA LYS A 25 29.24 20.78 11.90
C LYS A 25 30.42 20.23 12.72
N PRO A 26 31.62 20.11 12.13
CA PRO A 26 31.90 20.26 10.70
C PRO A 26 31.42 19.02 9.90
N PHE A 27 30.93 19.25 8.67
CA PHE A 27 30.55 18.20 7.73
C PHE A 27 31.24 18.43 6.38
N SER A 28 31.41 17.38 5.58
CA SER A 28 31.96 17.52 4.23
C SER A 28 30.89 17.88 3.21
N PRO A 29 31.24 18.59 2.12
CA PRO A 29 30.30 18.84 1.02
C PRO A 29 29.71 17.56 0.41
N ASP A 30 30.49 16.48 0.37
CA ASP A 30 30.04 15.18 -0.15
C ASP A 30 29.03 14.51 0.77
N GLU A 31 29.23 14.59 2.09
CA GLU A 31 28.27 14.12 3.08
C GLU A 31 26.94 14.84 2.93
N LEU A 32 26.96 16.17 2.80
CA LEU A 32 25.73 16.96 2.58
C LEU A 32 25.03 16.53 1.27
N ARG A 33 25.77 16.37 0.17
CA ARG A 33 25.21 15.95 -1.12
C ARG A 33 24.54 14.58 -1.02
N MET A 34 25.21 13.62 -0.39
CA MET A 34 24.67 12.28 -0.18
C MET A 34 23.38 12.31 0.64
N ARG A 35 23.37 13.05 1.75
CA ARG A 35 22.22 13.19 2.64
C ARG A 35 21.01 13.80 1.93
N VAL A 36 21.24 14.89 1.20
CA VAL A 36 20.20 15.54 0.39
C VAL A 36 19.65 14.60 -0.68
N LYS A 37 20.53 13.89 -1.40
CA LYS A 37 20.11 12.90 -2.41
C LYS A 37 19.21 11.82 -1.79
N ASN A 38 19.60 11.26 -0.65
CA ASN A 38 18.82 10.23 0.05
C ASN A 38 17.44 10.74 0.47
N ILE A 39 17.33 12.00 0.92
CA ILE A 39 16.04 12.62 1.26
C ILE A 39 15.15 12.70 0.02
N PHE A 40 15.68 13.18 -1.11
CA PHE A 40 14.92 13.27 -2.36
C PHE A 40 14.47 11.91 -2.86
N GLU A 41 15.32 10.89 -2.77
CA GLU A 41 14.96 9.51 -3.13
C GLU A 41 13.84 8.97 -2.26
N LYS A 42 13.90 9.17 -0.93
CA LYS A 42 12.83 8.78 -0.01
C LYS A 42 11.49 9.45 -0.36
N ILE A 43 11.50 10.75 -0.64
CA ILE A 43 10.30 11.50 -1.02
C ILE A 43 9.73 10.97 -2.34
N SER A 44 10.57 10.75 -3.34
CA SER A 44 10.18 10.23 -4.65
C SER A 44 9.56 8.83 -4.54
N ASN A 45 10.18 7.95 -3.76
CA ASN A 45 9.68 6.60 -3.54
C ASN A 45 8.35 6.59 -2.79
N SER A 46 8.20 7.45 -1.77
CA SER A 46 6.95 7.56 -1.02
C SER A 46 5.78 7.98 -1.92
N LYS A 47 6.01 8.96 -2.82
CA LYS A 47 5.01 9.38 -3.81
C LYS A 47 4.63 8.25 -4.77
N LYS A 48 5.63 7.49 -5.26
CA LYS A 48 5.35 6.34 -6.15
C LYS A 48 4.49 5.29 -5.47
N ILE A 49 4.78 4.98 -4.20
CA ILE A 49 3.99 4.03 -3.42
C ILE A 49 2.54 4.53 -3.28
N GLU A 50 2.36 5.80 -2.93
CA GLU A 50 1.03 6.42 -2.83
C GLU A 50 0.24 6.30 -4.14
N THR A 51 0.87 6.63 -5.27
CA THR A 51 0.26 6.47 -6.61
C THR A 51 -0.09 5.01 -6.92
N LEU A 52 0.79 4.06 -6.61
CA LEU A 52 0.54 2.64 -6.86
C LEU A 52 -0.61 2.10 -6.00
N VAL A 53 -0.70 2.53 -4.74
CA VAL A 53 -1.80 2.16 -3.84
C VAL A 53 -3.13 2.71 -4.37
N GLU A 54 -3.15 3.96 -4.84
CA GLU A 54 -4.34 4.56 -5.43
C GLU A 54 -4.78 3.83 -6.70
N GLN A 55 -3.83 3.48 -7.57
CA GLN A 55 -4.09 2.70 -8.78
C GLN A 55 -4.64 1.30 -8.47
N ASN A 56 -4.04 0.59 -7.51
CA ASN A 56 -4.54 -0.71 -7.08
C ASN A 56 -5.96 -0.60 -6.55
N LYS A 57 -6.26 0.42 -5.73
CA LYS A 57 -7.61 0.63 -5.22
C LYS A 57 -8.63 0.90 -6.34
N LEU A 58 -8.24 1.67 -7.36
CA LEU A 58 -9.08 1.90 -8.53
C LEU A 58 -9.36 0.59 -9.28
N LEU A 59 -8.30 -0.19 -9.56
CA LEU A 59 -8.42 -1.47 -10.25
C LEU A 59 -9.23 -2.50 -9.44
N GLU A 60 -9.04 -2.55 -8.12
CA GLU A 60 -9.85 -3.36 -7.22
C GLU A 60 -11.32 -2.94 -7.30
N THR A 61 -11.61 -1.63 -7.39
CA THR A 61 -12.98 -1.12 -7.53
C THR A 61 -13.59 -1.51 -8.88
N GLU A 62 -12.82 -1.44 -9.97
CA GLU A 62 -13.25 -1.88 -11.31
C GLU A 62 -13.47 -3.41 -11.37
N LEU A 63 -12.67 -4.20 -10.64
CA LEU A 63 -12.83 -5.65 -10.52
C LEU A 63 -13.97 -6.06 -9.57
N PHE A 64 -14.38 -5.17 -8.66
CA PHE A 64 -15.46 -5.38 -7.69
C PHE A 64 -16.81 -4.80 -8.15
N GLU A 65 -16.99 -4.48 -9.44
CA GLU A 65 -18.34 -4.52 -10.02
C GLU A 65 -18.82 -5.97 -9.84
N GLY A 66 -19.68 -6.19 -8.83
CA GLY A 66 -19.89 -7.50 -8.21
C GLY A 66 -20.56 -8.54 -9.10
N PHE A 67 -21.21 -9.54 -8.48
CA PHE A 67 -22.02 -10.56 -9.18
C PHE A 67 -23.21 -10.00 -10.01
N GLU A 68 -23.26 -8.70 -10.30
CA GLU A 68 -24.32 -8.04 -11.04
C GLU A 68 -24.51 -8.61 -12.44
N GLU A 69 -23.46 -9.18 -13.06
CA GLU A 69 -23.57 -9.90 -14.32
C GLU A 69 -24.08 -11.35 -14.18
N ILE A 70 -24.08 -11.95 -12.97
CA ILE A 70 -24.51 -13.34 -12.75
C ILE A 70 -26.00 -13.39 -12.40
N ILE A 71 -26.82 -13.79 -13.38
CA ILE A 71 -28.26 -14.01 -13.16
C ILE A 71 -28.50 -15.35 -12.45
N GLY A 72 -28.68 -15.32 -11.12
CA GLY A 72 -28.87 -16.52 -10.28
C GLY A 72 -30.03 -16.42 -9.28
N LYS A 73 -31.30 -16.45 -9.72
CA LYS A 73 -32.48 -16.26 -8.85
C LYS A 73 -32.95 -17.52 -8.10
N SER A 74 -32.42 -18.70 -8.42
CA SER A 74 -32.83 -19.96 -7.79
C SER A 74 -32.31 -20.08 -6.36
N SER A 75 -33.02 -20.80 -5.49
CA SER A 75 -32.60 -21.01 -4.09
C SER A 75 -31.23 -21.69 -3.98
N SER A 76 -30.87 -22.56 -4.92
CA SER A 76 -29.55 -23.20 -4.98
C SER A 76 -28.44 -22.19 -5.30
N MET A 77 -28.65 -21.26 -6.24
CA MET A 77 -27.67 -20.22 -6.56
C MET A 77 -27.51 -19.21 -5.43
N GLN A 78 -28.59 -18.85 -4.74
CA GLN A 78 -28.52 -17.96 -3.58
C GLN A 78 -27.63 -18.54 -2.46
N LYS A 79 -27.68 -19.86 -2.23
CA LYS A 79 -26.77 -20.54 -1.29
C LYS A 79 -25.31 -20.49 -1.74
N ILE A 80 -25.05 -20.55 -3.05
CA ILE A 80 -23.70 -20.44 -3.61
C ILE A 80 -23.15 -19.02 -3.39
N PHE A 81 -23.94 -17.97 -3.64
CA PHE A 81 -23.50 -16.59 -3.39
C PHE A 81 -23.16 -16.35 -1.92
N LEU A 82 -23.97 -16.86 -0.99
CA LEU A 82 -23.66 -16.80 0.44
C LEU A 82 -22.35 -17.52 0.79
N LEU A 83 -22.10 -18.67 0.17
CA LEU A 83 -20.85 -19.41 0.38
C LEU A 83 -19.64 -18.62 -0.16
N ILE A 84 -19.76 -18.01 -1.33
CA ILE A 84 -18.68 -17.19 -1.92
C ILE A 84 -18.39 -15.99 -1.01
N ASP A 85 -19.41 -15.29 -0.53
CA ASP A 85 -19.26 -14.16 0.39
C ASP A 85 -18.48 -14.59 1.65
N GLN A 86 -18.83 -15.74 2.24
CA GLN A 86 -18.19 -16.29 3.44
C GLN A 86 -16.73 -16.73 3.26
N ILE A 87 -16.31 -17.08 2.04
CA ILE A 87 -14.96 -17.59 1.77
C ILE A 87 -14.08 -16.59 1.02
N SER A 88 -14.66 -15.52 0.45
CA SER A 88 -13.97 -14.52 -0.37
C SER A 88 -12.75 -13.88 0.30
N GLN A 89 -12.79 -13.71 1.63
CA GLN A 89 -11.70 -13.12 2.42
C GLN A 89 -10.70 -14.14 2.98
N LYS A 90 -10.82 -15.43 2.61
CA LYS A 90 -9.96 -16.50 3.14
C LYS A 90 -8.96 -16.95 2.09
N GLU A 91 -7.70 -17.11 2.49
CA GLU A 91 -6.69 -17.78 1.68
C GLU A 91 -6.89 -19.30 1.76
N SER A 92 -7.84 -19.83 1.00
CA SER A 92 -8.13 -21.27 0.95
C SER A 92 -8.39 -21.72 -0.48
N THR A 93 -7.89 -22.89 -0.85
CA THR A 93 -8.14 -23.48 -2.17
C THR A 93 -9.57 -24.00 -2.26
N VAL A 94 -10.29 -23.61 -3.31
CA VAL A 94 -11.69 -24.01 -3.57
C VAL A 94 -11.77 -24.83 -4.86
N LEU A 95 -12.51 -25.94 -4.81
CA LEU A 95 -12.82 -26.76 -5.99
C LEU A 95 -14.26 -26.47 -6.46
N ILE A 96 -14.44 -26.11 -7.72
CA ILE A 96 -15.74 -25.82 -8.33
C ILE A 96 -16.07 -26.94 -9.35
N ASN A 97 -17.22 -27.60 -9.19
CA ASN A 97 -17.65 -28.73 -10.03
C ASN A 97 -19.01 -28.47 -10.70
N GLY A 98 -19.20 -29.02 -11.90
CA GLY A 98 -20.40 -28.82 -12.71
C GLY A 98 -20.19 -29.22 -14.17
N GLU A 99 -21.28 -29.40 -14.90
CA GLU A 99 -21.26 -29.74 -16.33
C GLU A 99 -20.76 -28.57 -17.20
N SER A 100 -20.50 -28.82 -18.49
CA SER A 100 -20.09 -27.75 -19.40
C SER A 100 -21.19 -26.69 -19.55
N GLY A 101 -20.81 -25.41 -19.51
CA GLY A 101 -21.76 -24.28 -19.64
C GLY A 101 -22.50 -23.86 -18.36
N THR A 102 -22.16 -24.41 -17.19
CA THR A 102 -22.83 -24.04 -15.91
C THR A 102 -22.30 -22.76 -15.26
N GLY A 103 -21.40 -22.03 -15.91
CA GLY A 103 -20.81 -20.79 -15.34
C GLY A 103 -19.86 -21.03 -14.16
N LYS A 104 -19.08 -22.12 -14.21
CA LYS A 104 -17.89 -22.28 -13.38
C LYS A 104 -16.75 -21.40 -13.88
#